data_AF-A0A7J7KXJ5-F1
#
_entry.id   AF-A0A7J7KXJ5-F1
#
_cell.length_a   1.000
_cell.length_b   1.000
_cell.length_c   1.000
_cell.angle_alpha   90.00
_cell.angle_beta   90.00
_cell.angle_gamma   90.00
#
_symmetry.space_group_name_H-M   'P 1'
#
loop_
_entity.id
_entity.type
_entity.pdbx_description
1 polymer ?
#
loop_
_entity_poly.entity_id
_entity_poly.type
_entity_poly.pdbx_seq_one_letter_code
_entity_poly.pdbx_strand_id
1 'polypeptide(L)'
;MFTQSVGLLSYTFMTQTGHDRIVVPMVDYELDISTRVLKNSHHYSKEHFRTNLSMLLEWSPYGNEAGLIKQFDDIGDHGTKVIIYNLWFSDDGDLELDFESDPKDILISGAPKSIIGPNHLKNIIEQHVANRFHFSLRVYSSILYLRVPEHFKIILRGHVVEHYNIAKDLQFPEFIMYKPKVGGFLQVCFVVMY
;
A
#
# COMPACT_ATOMS: atom_id res chain seq x y z
N MET A 1 -25.23 12.80 -2.63
CA MET A 1 -25.37 11.42 -2.12
C MET A 1 -24.01 10.78 -2.32
N PHE A 2 -23.40 10.28 -1.25
CA PHE A 2 -22.13 9.55 -1.34
C PHE A 2 -22.40 8.06 -1.14
N THR A 3 -21.71 7.23 -1.90
CA THR A 3 -21.78 5.77 -1.75
C THR A 3 -20.50 5.29 -1.09
N GLN A 4 -20.65 4.47 -0.06
CA GLN A 4 -19.55 3.88 0.69
C GLN A 4 -19.71 2.37 0.67
N SER A 5 -18.69 1.67 0.17
CA SER A 5 -18.73 0.23 -0.02
C SER A 5 -17.63 -0.45 0.78
N VAL A 6 -17.94 -1.60 1.36
CA VAL A 6 -16.95 -2.47 2.01
C VAL A 6 -17.03 -3.85 1.38
N GLY A 7 -15.89 -4.35 0.92
CA GLY A 7 -15.73 -5.75 0.52
C GLY A 7 -14.67 -6.44 1.37
N LEU A 8 -14.82 -7.75 1.58
CA LEU A 8 -13.85 -8.57 2.27
C LEU A 8 -13.36 -9.71 1.39
N LEU A 9 -12.05 -9.77 1.22
CA LEU A 9 -11.36 -10.92 0.64
C LEU A 9 -10.60 -11.62 1.76
N SER A 10 -11.13 -12.75 2.24
CA SER A 10 -10.55 -13.48 3.37
C SER A 10 -10.37 -14.96 3.05
N TYR A 11 -9.10 -15.38 2.96
CA TYR A 11 -8.74 -16.80 2.81
C TYR A 11 -9.20 -17.63 4.02
N THR A 12 -9.08 -17.07 5.22
CA THR A 12 -9.54 -17.72 6.47
C THR A 12 -11.04 -18.01 6.42
N PHE A 13 -11.85 -17.04 5.99
CA PHE A 13 -13.29 -17.23 5.78
C PHE A 13 -13.55 -18.38 4.80
N MET A 14 -12.96 -18.31 3.60
CA MET A 14 -13.23 -19.29 2.53
C MET A 14 -12.86 -20.71 2.94
N THR A 15 -11.72 -20.88 3.61
CA THR A 15 -11.24 -22.20 4.06
C THR A 15 -12.05 -22.78 5.21
N GLN A 16 -12.40 -21.98 6.22
CA GLN A 16 -13.17 -22.47 7.37
C GLN A 16 -14.63 -22.80 7.03
N THR A 17 -15.19 -22.11 6.04
CA THR A 17 -16.57 -22.34 5.58
C THR A 17 -16.65 -23.35 4.41
N GLY A 18 -15.51 -23.87 3.94
CA GLY A 18 -15.46 -24.92 2.92
C GLY A 18 -15.85 -24.47 1.51
N HIS A 19 -15.66 -23.19 1.17
CA HIS A 19 -15.96 -22.69 -0.16
C HIS A 19 -14.92 -23.19 -1.18
N ASP A 20 -15.41 -23.71 -2.31
CA ASP A 20 -14.61 -24.16 -3.46
C ASP A 20 -14.36 -23.06 -4.50
N ARG A 21 -15.00 -21.89 -4.31
CA ARG A 21 -14.93 -20.72 -5.18
C ARG A 21 -14.71 -19.45 -4.37
N ILE A 22 -14.13 -18.44 -5.01
CA ILE A 22 -13.92 -17.13 -4.39
C ILE A 22 -15.27 -16.44 -4.20
N VAL A 23 -15.61 -16.18 -2.93
CA VAL A 23 -16.79 -15.41 -2.53
C VAL A 23 -16.31 -14.17 -1.79
N VAL A 24 -16.81 -13.01 -2.19
CA VAL A 24 -16.48 -11.71 -1.59
C VAL A 24 -17.76 -11.10 -1.03
N PRO A 25 -18.00 -11.22 0.30
CA PRO A 25 -19.11 -10.50 0.92
C PRO A 25 -18.87 -8.99 0.81
N MET A 26 -19.91 -8.28 0.38
CA MET A 26 -19.87 -6.84 0.14
C MET A 26 -21.14 -6.17 0.67
N VAL A 27 -20.97 -4.99 1.26
CA VAL A 27 -22.06 -4.14 1.73
C VAL A 27 -21.88 -2.73 1.18
N ASP A 28 -23.00 -2.09 0.84
CA ASP A 28 -23.06 -0.74 0.30
C ASP A 28 -23.93 0.14 1.19
N TYR A 29 -23.41 1.31 1.53
CA TYR A 29 -24.08 2.35 2.28
C TYR A 29 -24.26 3.60 1.42
N GLU A 30 -25.39 4.26 1.63
CA GLU A 30 -25.75 5.52 1.01
C GLU A 30 -25.79 6.59 2.10
N LEU A 31 -24.90 7.57 1.99
CA LEU A 31 -24.87 8.72 2.87
C LEU A 31 -25.65 9.88 2.23
N ASP A 32 -26.73 10.26 2.89
CA ASP A 32 -27.46 11.48 2.59
C ASP A 32 -26.77 12.67 3.26
N ILE A 33 -26.17 13.53 2.44
CA ILE A 33 -25.40 14.71 2.86
C ILE A 33 -26.28 15.71 3.61
N SER A 34 -27.57 15.78 3.26
CA SER A 34 -28.51 16.76 3.82
C SER A 34 -28.97 16.39 5.22
N THR A 35 -29.12 15.09 5.48
CA THR A 35 -29.61 14.57 6.77
C THR A 35 -28.50 13.95 7.63
N ARG A 36 -27.30 13.74 7.06
CA ARG A 36 -26.19 12.95 7.63
C ARG A 36 -26.62 11.54 8.07
N VAL A 37 -27.71 11.02 7.50
CA VAL A 37 -28.20 9.67 7.79
C VAL A 37 -27.54 8.70 6.83
N LEU A 38 -26.85 7.71 7.38
CA LEU A 38 -26.38 6.55 6.65
C LEU A 38 -27.53 5.56 6.48
N LYS A 39 -27.81 5.17 5.24
CA LYS A 39 -28.83 4.17 4.92
C LYS A 39 -28.17 3.01 4.19
N ASN A 40 -28.67 1.81 4.43
CA ASN A 40 -28.25 0.65 3.65
C ASN A 40 -28.74 0.83 2.23
N SER A 41 -27.88 0.59 1.24
CA SER A 41 -28.28 0.74 -0.15
C SER A 41 -29.41 -0.22 -0.51
N HIS A 42 -30.36 0.27 -1.32
CA HIS A 42 -31.48 -0.51 -1.83
C HIS A 42 -31.09 -1.50 -2.95
N HIS A 43 -29.80 -1.59 -3.31
CA HIS A 43 -29.32 -2.45 -4.39
C HIS A 43 -29.47 -3.96 -4.12
N TYR A 44 -29.57 -4.39 -2.86
CA TYR A 44 -29.74 -5.80 -2.48
C TYR A 44 -30.97 -6.03 -1.60
N SER A 45 -31.43 -7.28 -1.53
CA SER A 45 -32.44 -7.65 -0.53
C SER A 45 -31.89 -7.35 0.87
N LYS A 46 -32.77 -6.90 1.77
CA LYS A 46 -32.40 -6.59 3.16
C LYS A 46 -31.77 -7.80 3.88
N GLU A 47 -32.12 -9.01 3.45
CA GLU A 47 -31.55 -10.26 3.94
C GLU A 47 -30.11 -10.46 3.47
N HIS A 48 -29.82 -10.27 2.17
CA HIS A 48 -28.44 -10.35 1.65
C HIS A 48 -27.52 -9.32 2.31
N PHE A 49 -28.00 -8.09 2.51
CA PHE A 49 -27.23 -7.08 3.24
C PHE A 49 -26.88 -7.55 4.66
N ARG A 50 -27.86 -8.08 5.40
CA ARG A 50 -27.66 -8.55 6.78
C ARG A 50 -26.68 -9.72 6.85
N THR A 51 -26.79 -10.67 5.92
CA THR A 51 -25.88 -11.83 5.84
C THR A 51 -24.46 -11.41 5.49
N ASN A 52 -24.28 -10.52 4.51
CA ASN A 52 -22.95 -10.01 4.15
C ASN A 52 -22.35 -9.20 5.31
N LEU A 53 -23.16 -8.37 5.98
CA LEU A 53 -22.71 -7.63 7.16
C LEU A 53 -22.30 -8.58 8.28
N SER A 54 -23.07 -9.62 8.58
CA SER A 54 -22.68 -10.58 9.62
C SER A 54 -21.37 -11.30 9.27
N MET A 55 -21.15 -11.67 8.01
CA MET A 55 -19.88 -12.24 7.56
C MET A 55 -18.73 -11.25 7.71
N LEU A 56 -18.93 -9.97 7.36
CA LEU A 56 -17.92 -8.94 7.56
C LEU A 56 -17.56 -8.79 9.03
N LEU A 57 -18.55 -8.74 9.93
CA LEU A 57 -18.31 -8.55 11.37
C LEU A 57 -17.66 -9.77 12.04
N GLU A 58 -17.91 -10.97 11.51
CA GLU A 58 -17.33 -12.21 12.01
C GLU A 58 -15.87 -12.40 11.55
N TRP A 59 -15.58 -12.13 10.27
CA TRP A 59 -14.30 -12.50 9.64
C TRP A 59 -13.33 -11.33 9.44
N SER A 60 -13.78 -10.09 9.57
CA SER A 60 -12.92 -8.90 9.50
C SER A 60 -12.35 -8.52 10.88
N PRO A 61 -11.37 -7.60 10.94
CA PRO A 61 -10.86 -7.07 12.20
C PRO A 61 -11.88 -6.23 13.00
N TYR A 62 -13.09 -6.00 12.47
CA TYR A 62 -14.09 -5.11 13.06
C TYR A 62 -15.29 -5.90 13.58
N GLY A 63 -15.43 -6.01 14.91
CA GLY A 63 -16.51 -6.78 15.53
C GLY A 63 -17.88 -6.09 15.57
N ASN A 64 -18.03 -4.86 15.07
CA ASN A 64 -19.32 -4.17 14.99
C ASN A 64 -19.40 -3.19 13.82
N GLU A 65 -20.63 -2.91 13.39
CA GLU A 65 -20.93 -2.04 12.25
C GLU A 65 -20.41 -0.61 12.44
N ALA A 66 -20.49 -0.06 13.66
CA ALA A 66 -19.97 1.27 13.96
C ALA A 66 -18.44 1.37 13.74
N GLY A 67 -17.69 0.32 14.10
CA GLY A 67 -16.24 0.24 13.87
C GLY A 67 -15.88 0.14 12.39
N LEU A 68 -16.73 -0.51 11.59
CA LEU A 68 -16.60 -0.59 10.14
C LEU A 68 -16.87 0.76 9.47
N ILE A 69 -17.98 1.42 9.83
CA ILE A 69 -18.35 2.74 9.31
C ILE A 69 -17.29 3.78 9.66
N LYS A 70 -16.73 3.71 10.87
CA LYS A 70 -15.64 4.60 11.30
C LYS A 70 -14.41 4.54 10.39
N GLN A 71 -14.23 3.46 9.61
CA GLN A 71 -13.13 3.38 8.63
C GLN A 71 -13.30 4.32 7.44
N PHE A 72 -14.46 4.93 7.24
CA PHE A 72 -14.67 5.92 6.19
C PHE A 72 -14.34 7.35 6.63
N ASP A 73 -14.24 7.63 7.94
CA ASP A 73 -14.14 9.01 8.47
C ASP A 73 -12.87 9.75 8.03
N ASP A 74 -11.78 9.04 7.77
CA ASP A 74 -10.48 9.58 7.33
C ASP A 74 -10.29 9.52 5.82
N ILE A 75 -11.30 9.06 5.07
CA ILE A 75 -11.33 9.10 3.61
C ILE A 75 -12.06 10.40 3.22
N GLY A 76 -11.48 11.18 2.32
CA GLY A 76 -12.14 12.38 1.77
C GLY A 76 -13.36 12.04 0.91
N ASP A 77 -13.81 12.99 0.07
CA ASP A 77 -14.99 12.81 -0.78
C ASP A 77 -14.92 11.58 -1.69
N HIS A 78 -13.70 11.24 -2.14
CA HIS A 78 -13.39 10.06 -2.94
C HIS A 78 -12.09 9.42 -2.46
N GLY A 79 -12.08 8.09 -2.35
CA GLY A 79 -10.87 7.36 -2.01
C GLY A 79 -11.12 5.87 -1.80
N THR A 80 -10.06 5.15 -1.50
CA THR A 80 -10.11 3.73 -1.18
C THR A 80 -9.14 3.47 -0.05
N LYS A 81 -9.59 2.72 0.96
CA LYS A 81 -8.75 2.23 2.03
C LYS A 81 -8.68 0.71 1.93
N VAL A 82 -7.46 0.18 1.90
CA VAL A 82 -7.19 -1.26 1.92
C VAL A 82 -6.54 -1.59 3.26
N ILE A 83 -7.13 -2.56 3.96
CA ILE A 83 -6.63 -3.06 5.25
C ILE A 83 -6.24 -4.51 5.05
N ILE A 84 -4.97 -4.80 5.28
CA ILE A 84 -4.41 -6.16 5.20
C ILE A 84 -4.06 -6.58 6.63
N TYR A 85 -4.48 -7.77 7.01
CA TYR A 85 -4.27 -8.36 8.33
C TYR A 85 -3.96 -9.85 8.17
N ASN A 86 -3.59 -10.52 9.26
CA ASN A 86 -2.98 -11.86 9.23
C ASN A 86 -1.74 -11.88 8.33
N LEU A 87 -0.82 -10.95 8.63
CA LEU A 87 0.43 -10.80 7.88
C LEU A 87 1.29 -12.07 7.98
N TRP A 88 2.17 -12.24 6.99
CA TRP A 88 3.03 -13.40 6.88
C TRP A 88 4.05 -13.45 8.02
N PHE A 89 4.27 -14.66 8.54
CA PHE A 89 5.31 -14.98 9.50
C PHE A 89 6.38 -15.83 8.82
N SER A 90 7.64 -15.54 9.13
CA SER A 90 8.80 -16.37 8.77
C SER A 90 8.73 -17.74 9.45
N ASP A 91 9.56 -18.67 8.99
CA ASP A 91 9.72 -20.01 9.59
C ASP A 91 10.13 -19.95 11.07
N ASP A 92 10.82 -18.88 11.47
CA ASP A 92 11.23 -18.61 12.86
C ASP A 92 10.10 -18.04 13.73
N GLY A 93 8.91 -17.78 13.16
CA GLY A 93 7.75 -17.25 13.87
C GLY A 93 7.73 -15.72 14.02
N ASP A 94 8.70 -15.02 13.44
CA ASP A 94 8.73 -13.55 13.38
C ASP A 94 7.93 -13.03 12.18
N LEU A 95 7.36 -11.83 12.27
CA LEU A 95 6.73 -11.18 11.10
C LEU A 95 7.76 -10.93 10.00
N GLU A 96 7.38 -11.09 8.73
CA GLU A 96 8.26 -10.74 7.60
C GLU A 96 8.60 -9.24 7.55
N LEU A 97 7.66 -8.41 8.02
CA LEU A 97 7.79 -6.95 8.08
C LEU A 97 8.11 -6.50 9.49
N ASP A 98 9.18 -5.72 9.62
CA ASP A 98 9.60 -5.09 10.86
C ASP A 98 9.05 -3.67 10.95
N PHE A 99 8.18 -3.46 11.94
CA PHE A 99 7.54 -2.18 12.27
C PHE A 99 8.19 -1.49 13.48
N GLU A 100 9.19 -2.08 14.13
CA GLU A 100 9.72 -1.60 15.40
C GLU A 100 11.09 -0.95 15.27
N SER A 101 11.96 -1.45 14.39
CA SER A 101 13.34 -0.95 14.27
C SER A 101 13.45 0.51 13.85
N ASP A 102 12.54 1.00 13.00
CA ASP A 102 12.47 2.41 12.61
C ASP A 102 11.01 2.92 12.66
N PRO A 103 10.69 3.89 13.55
CA PRO A 103 9.33 4.42 13.69
C PRO A 103 8.80 5.13 12.43
N LYS A 104 9.67 5.46 11.48
CA LYS A 104 9.33 6.13 10.22
C LYS A 104 9.37 5.17 9.04
N ASP A 105 9.80 3.93 9.20
CA ASP A 105 9.95 2.98 8.08
C ASP A 105 9.22 1.67 8.36
N ILE A 106 9.10 0.85 7.32
CA ILE A 106 8.76 -0.57 7.41
C ILE A 106 9.92 -1.29 6.74
N LEU A 107 10.63 -2.13 7.50
CA LEU A 107 11.78 -2.87 7.01
C LEU A 107 11.41 -4.32 6.74
N ILE A 108 12.20 -5.00 5.93
CA ILE A 108 12.17 -6.47 5.88
C ILE A 108 12.88 -7.00 7.13
N SER A 109 12.29 -7.98 7.79
CA SER A 109 12.88 -8.65 8.94
C SER A 109 14.24 -9.26 8.59
N GLY A 110 15.21 -9.10 9.49
CA GLY A 110 16.60 -9.50 9.23
C GLY A 110 17.41 -8.52 8.39
N ALA A 111 16.86 -7.33 8.07
CA ALA A 111 17.62 -6.25 7.45
C ALA A 111 18.93 -5.96 8.20
N PRO A 112 20.01 -5.60 7.49
CA PRO A 112 21.27 -5.22 8.13
C PRO A 112 21.02 -4.08 9.12
N LYS A 113 21.22 -4.34 10.41
CA LYS A 113 21.22 -3.29 11.42
C LYS A 113 22.36 -2.34 11.06
N SER A 114 22.09 -1.03 11.03
CA SER A 114 23.17 -0.07 10.74
C SER A 114 24.25 -0.24 11.80
N ILE A 115 25.38 -0.85 11.42
CA ILE A 115 26.50 -0.96 12.32
C ILE A 115 27.15 0.41 12.28
N ILE A 116 26.82 1.27 13.25
CA ILE A 116 27.55 2.53 13.44
C ILE A 116 28.94 2.17 13.99
N GLY A 117 29.80 1.66 13.10
CA GLY A 117 31.21 1.44 13.36
C GLY A 117 32.02 2.71 13.06
N PRO A 118 33.28 2.79 13.53
CA PRO A 118 34.13 3.98 13.35
C PRO A 118 34.50 4.27 11.88
N ASN A 119 34.23 3.34 10.97
CA ASN A 119 34.55 3.50 9.54
C ASN A 119 33.43 4.25 8.80
N HIS A 120 33.49 5.58 8.82
CA HIS A 120 32.59 6.49 8.11
C HIS A 120 32.31 6.10 6.64
N LEU A 121 33.32 5.63 5.90
CA LEU A 121 33.15 5.22 4.50
C LEU A 121 32.22 4.01 4.33
N LYS A 122 32.29 3.02 5.22
CA LYS A 122 31.38 1.86 5.17
C LYS A 122 29.94 2.30 5.43
N ASN A 123 29.74 3.19 6.41
CA ASN A 123 28.42 3.72 6.74
C ASN A 123 27.80 4.48 5.55
N ILE A 124 28.59 5.28 4.82
CA ILE A 124 28.10 6.01 3.63
C ILE A 124 27.67 5.04 2.52
N ILE A 125 28.48 4.01 2.25
CA ILE A 125 28.14 3.00 1.24
C ILE A 125 26.90 2.23 1.66
N GLU A 126 26.82 1.73 2.88
CA GLU A 126 25.66 0.98 3.39
C GLU A 126 24.37 1.81 3.43
N GLN A 127 24.49 3.14 3.60
CA GLN A 127 23.35 4.03 3.58
C GLN A 127 22.90 4.46 2.17
N HIS A 128 23.67 4.14 1.13
CA HIS A 128 23.32 4.49 -0.23
C HIS A 128 21.99 3.84 -0.66
N VAL A 129 21.19 4.55 -1.46
CA VAL A 129 19.88 4.10 -1.93
C VAL A 129 19.96 2.71 -2.57
N ALA A 130 20.98 2.48 -3.41
CA ALA A 130 21.24 1.20 -4.08
C ALA A 130 21.43 0.00 -3.13
N ASN A 131 21.81 0.23 -1.87
CA ASN A 131 21.97 -0.85 -0.89
C ASN A 131 20.73 -0.99 0.00
N ARG A 132 20.03 0.11 0.29
CA ARG A 132 18.88 0.12 1.20
C ARG A 132 17.55 -0.27 0.56
N PHE A 133 17.37 -0.05 -0.73
CA PHE A 133 16.05 -0.21 -1.37
C PHE A 133 15.50 -1.65 -1.30
N HIS A 134 16.38 -2.65 -1.15
CA HIS A 134 15.97 -4.04 -1.04
C HIS A 134 15.26 -4.38 0.28
N PHE A 135 15.45 -3.59 1.33
CA PHE A 135 14.92 -3.91 2.66
C PHE A 135 14.20 -2.74 3.35
N SER A 136 14.30 -1.51 2.84
CA SER A 136 13.59 -0.33 3.37
C SER A 136 12.47 0.08 2.43
N LEU A 137 11.22 -0.01 2.91
CA LEU A 137 10.07 0.40 2.12
C LEU A 137 10.09 1.90 1.81
N ARG A 138 10.57 2.74 2.73
CA ARG A 138 10.72 4.19 2.51
C ARG A 138 11.68 4.48 1.37
N VAL A 139 12.85 3.84 1.35
CA VAL A 139 13.84 4.03 0.28
C VAL A 139 13.34 3.45 -1.03
N TYR A 140 12.70 2.28 -1.01
CA TYR A 140 12.10 1.72 -2.21
C TYR A 140 11.01 2.64 -2.79
N SER A 141 10.14 3.17 -1.93
CA SER A 141 9.05 4.06 -2.33
C SER A 141 9.55 5.40 -2.89
N SER A 142 10.71 5.89 -2.44
CA SER A 142 11.27 7.16 -2.94
C SER A 142 11.73 7.08 -4.39
N ILE A 143 12.09 5.89 -4.88
CA ILE A 143 12.55 5.65 -6.25
C ILE A 143 11.50 4.97 -7.16
N LEU A 144 10.33 4.63 -6.62
CA LEU A 144 9.31 3.85 -7.33
C LEU A 144 8.82 4.53 -8.62
N TYR A 145 8.83 5.87 -8.65
CA TYR A 145 8.43 6.66 -9.80
C TYR A 145 9.63 7.43 -10.34
N LEU A 146 9.87 7.34 -11.66
CA LEU A 146 10.89 8.15 -12.33
C LEU A 146 10.59 9.65 -12.19
N ARG A 147 9.31 10.03 -12.29
CA ARG A 147 8.81 11.40 -12.07
C ARG A 147 7.53 11.32 -11.24
N VAL A 148 7.50 12.03 -10.14
CA VAL A 148 6.32 12.09 -9.26
C VAL A 148 5.31 13.11 -9.81
N PRO A 149 4.03 12.75 -9.96
CA PRO A 149 2.98 13.70 -10.34
C PRO A 149 2.81 14.84 -9.33
N GLU A 150 2.39 16.02 -9.78
CA GLU A 150 2.33 17.25 -8.98
C GLU A 150 1.42 17.14 -7.74
N HIS A 151 0.35 16.34 -7.81
CA HIS A 151 -0.61 16.15 -6.71
C HIS A 151 -0.53 14.76 -6.08
N PHE A 152 0.64 14.12 -6.17
CA PHE A 152 0.88 12.80 -5.61
C PHE A 152 1.91 12.86 -4.48
N LYS A 153 1.61 12.19 -3.37
CA LYS A 153 2.55 12.00 -2.26
C LYS A 153 2.38 10.62 -1.67
N ILE A 154 3.49 10.01 -1.30
CA ILE A 154 3.50 8.77 -0.51
C ILE A 154 3.74 9.18 0.94
N ILE A 155 2.88 8.73 1.84
CA ILE A 155 3.05 8.91 3.28
C ILE A 155 3.21 7.52 3.86
N LEU A 156 4.34 7.30 4.53
CA LEU A 156 4.63 6.07 5.24
C LEU A 156 4.74 6.38 6.72
N ARG A 157 3.99 5.65 7.56
CA ARG A 157 3.96 5.85 9.02
C ARG A 157 3.78 7.32 9.45
N GLY A 158 2.87 8.04 8.78
CA GLY A 158 2.58 9.45 9.06
C GLY A 158 3.62 10.46 8.55
N HIS A 159 4.71 10.00 7.93
CA HIS A 159 5.75 10.87 7.37
C HIS A 159 5.81 10.78 5.84
N VAL A 160 5.82 11.95 5.19
CA VAL A 160 5.98 12.05 3.74
C VAL A 160 7.29 11.37 3.32
N VAL A 161 7.23 10.55 2.27
CA VAL A 161 8.40 9.95 1.63
C VAL A 161 8.93 10.96 0.61
N GLU A 162 10.16 11.43 0.81
CA GLU A 162 10.81 12.34 -0.14
C GLU A 162 11.19 11.57 -1.40
N HIS A 163 10.85 12.11 -2.57
CA HIS A 163 11.20 11.51 -3.86
C HIS A 163 12.71 11.55 -4.08
N TYR A 164 13.26 10.44 -4.55
CA TYR A 164 14.66 10.31 -4.89
C TYR A 164 14.82 10.07 -6.39
N ASN A 165 15.37 11.06 -7.08
CA ASN A 165 15.67 10.93 -8.51
C ASN A 165 17.06 10.30 -8.68
N ILE A 166 17.11 9.03 -9.05
CA ILE A 166 18.33 8.25 -9.29
C ILE A 166 19.27 8.93 -10.30
N ALA A 167 18.73 9.71 -11.25
CA ALA A 167 19.56 10.41 -12.23
C ALA A 167 20.54 11.43 -11.59
N LYS A 168 20.29 11.86 -10.35
CA LYS A 168 21.19 12.76 -9.60
C LYS A 168 22.48 12.07 -9.14
N ASP A 169 22.49 10.74 -9.07
CA ASP A 169 23.63 9.96 -8.58
C ASP A 169 24.56 9.52 -9.70
N LEU A 170 24.12 9.67 -10.96
CA LEU A 170 24.87 9.24 -12.12
C LEU A 170 26.09 10.15 -12.29
N GLN A 171 27.28 9.54 -12.29
CA GLN A 171 28.50 10.21 -12.68
C GLN A 171 28.62 10.09 -14.20
N PHE A 172 28.80 11.21 -14.89
CA PHE A 172 28.89 11.28 -16.37
C PHE A 172 27.62 10.82 -17.11
N PRO A 173 26.47 11.49 -16.90
CA PRO A 173 25.23 11.10 -17.56
C PRO A 173 25.32 11.31 -19.07
N GLU A 174 25.13 10.23 -19.83
CA GLU A 174 24.95 10.29 -21.29
C GLU A 174 23.49 10.12 -21.66
N PHE A 175 23.05 10.90 -22.65
CA PHE A 175 21.68 10.87 -23.15
C PHE A 175 21.64 10.19 -24.52
N ILE A 176 21.08 8.99 -24.57
CA ILE A 176 21.00 8.20 -25.80
C ILE A 176 19.57 8.20 -26.32
N MET A 177 19.44 8.49 -27.61
CA MET A 177 18.16 8.50 -28.33
C MET A 177 17.88 7.12 -28.92
N TYR A 178 16.91 6.40 -28.36
CA TYR A 178 16.46 5.13 -28.92
C TYR A 178 15.36 5.36 -29.97
N LYS A 179 15.49 4.70 -31.13
CA LYS A 179 14.50 4.70 -32.21
C LYS A 179 13.93 3.28 -32.38
N PRO A 180 12.74 2.98 -31.83
CA PRO A 180 12.11 1.67 -31.98
C PRO A 180 11.77 1.39 -33.45
N LYS A 181 11.89 0.12 -33.87
CA LYS A 181 11.62 -0.30 -35.26
C LYS A 181 10.14 -0.36 -35.61
N VAL A 182 9.27 -0.53 -34.62
CA VAL A 182 7.81 -0.60 -34.77
C VAL A 182 7.19 0.25 -33.66
N GLY A 183 6.34 1.21 -34.02
CA GLY A 183 5.80 2.22 -33.10
C GLY A 183 6.25 3.62 -33.50
N GLY A 184 5.57 4.17 -34.51
CA GLY A 184 5.88 5.49 -35.05
C GLY A 184 5.91 6.58 -33.98
N PHE A 185 7.00 7.34 -33.97
CA PHE A 185 7.10 8.72 -33.45
C PHE A 185 7.07 8.97 -31.95
N LEU A 186 7.63 8.09 -31.12
CA LEU A 186 8.11 8.49 -29.78
C LEU A 186 9.59 8.16 -29.67
N GLN A 187 10.43 9.17 -29.95
CA GLN A 187 11.85 9.11 -29.60
C GLN A 187 11.95 9.19 -28.07
N VAL A 188 12.49 8.14 -27.44
CA VAL A 188 12.67 8.11 -25.99
C VAL A 188 14.15 8.34 -25.70
N CYS A 189 14.41 9.34 -24.86
CA CYS A 189 15.75 9.66 -24.38
C CYS A 189 15.98 8.89 -23.07
N PHE A 190 17.01 8.04 -23.05
CA PHE A 190 17.42 7.30 -21.86
C PHE A 190 18.74 7.86 -21.34
N VAL A 191 18.91 7.85 -20.02
CA VAL A 191 20.21 8.11 -19.41
C VAL A 191 20.94 6.79 -19.24
N VAL A 192 22.16 6.69 -19.75
CA VAL A 192 22.99 5.48 -19.69
C VAL A 192 24.32 5.85 -19.03
N MET A 193 24.88 4.94 -18.23
CA MET A 193 26.26 5.06 -17.72
C MET A 193 27.20 4.15 -18.50
N TYR A 194 28.45 4.62 -18.63
CA TYR A 194 29.62 3.77 -18.83
C TYR A 194 30.44 3.70 -17.54
#